data_AF-A0AAJ1U9W8-F1
#
_entry.id   AF-A0AAJ1U9W8-F1
#
_cell.length_a   1.000
_cell.length_b   1.000
_cell.length_c   1.000
_cell.angle_alpha   90.00
_cell.angle_beta   90.00
_cell.angle_gamma   90.00
#
_symmetry.space_group_name_H-M   'P 1'
#
loop_
_entity.id
_entity.type
_entity.pdbx_description
1 polymer ?
#
loop_
_entity_poly.entity_id
_entity_poly.type
_entity_poly.pdbx_seq_one_letter_code
_entity_poly.pdbx_strand_id
1 'polypeptide(L)'
;LKTHSAARQVALHLSVSGAFAYRLFQAGGHQPDEVIDDGVIENSRDAEAPLAAAVATLSLGSDIGQNRRLFWEVEALGDDAVLHDAVWSLTAPRDAGGRMIVVLRTFGRGEDVRALLAGFEAASRRSPVYGRILRNIAFLVLDTTPGVTAADYEDFAGFEALHAHVIAGANLGGGGNMSQILTLLEGAL
;
A
#
# COMPACT_ATOMS: atom_id res chain seq x y z
N LEU A 1 2.41 3.87 -13.55
CA LEU A 1 1.32 2.91 -13.21
C LEU A 1 1.03 1.93 -14.33
N LYS A 2 0.75 2.38 -15.57
CA LYS A 2 0.37 1.51 -16.71
C LYS A 2 1.36 0.37 -17.04
N THR A 3 2.67 0.61 -16.93
CA THR A 3 3.70 -0.35 -17.40
C THR A 3 3.93 -1.53 -16.45
N HIS A 4 3.60 -1.39 -15.16
CA HIS A 4 3.97 -2.37 -14.13
C HIS A 4 2.78 -2.84 -13.28
N SER A 5 1.55 -2.53 -13.70
CA SER A 5 0.33 -2.91 -12.99
C SER A 5 -0.73 -3.40 -13.98
N ALA A 6 -1.55 -4.36 -13.54
CA ALA A 6 -2.73 -4.82 -14.28
C ALA A 6 -3.91 -3.85 -14.16
N ALA A 7 -3.81 -2.81 -13.33
CA ALA A 7 -4.87 -1.82 -13.16
C ALA A 7 -5.26 -1.18 -14.50
N ARG A 8 -6.57 -1.08 -14.73
CA ARG A 8 -7.14 -0.51 -15.95
C ARG A 8 -7.78 0.84 -15.74
N GLN A 9 -8.16 1.16 -14.51
CA GLN A 9 -8.81 2.39 -14.15
C GLN A 9 -8.27 2.91 -12.83
N VAL A 10 -8.34 4.22 -12.67
CA VAL A 10 -8.01 4.95 -11.45
C VAL A 10 -9.13 5.97 -11.21
N ALA A 11 -9.56 6.14 -9.96
CA ALA A 11 -10.56 7.14 -9.60
C ALA A 11 -10.03 8.07 -8.52
N LEU A 12 -10.35 9.36 -8.65
CA LEU A 12 -10.13 10.36 -7.60
C LEU A 12 -11.40 10.44 -6.76
N HIS A 13 -11.27 10.17 -5.47
CA HIS A 13 -12.32 10.37 -4.50
C HIS A 13 -12.02 11.59 -3.64
N LEU A 14 -13.01 12.46 -3.49
CA LEU A 14 -12.96 13.60 -2.59
C LEU A 14 -14.02 13.43 -1.51
N SER A 15 -13.67 13.78 -0.28
CA SER A 15 -14.59 13.86 0.86
C SER A 15 -14.72 15.32 1.29
N VAL A 16 -15.89 15.93 1.08
CA VAL A 16 -16.08 17.38 1.23
C VAL A 16 -17.30 17.78 2.07
N SER A 17 -17.21 18.95 2.70
CA SER A 17 -18.35 19.75 3.18
C SER A 17 -18.35 21.08 2.42
N GLY A 18 -19.50 21.58 2.00
CA GLY A 18 -19.59 22.75 1.12
C GLY A 18 -19.30 22.42 -0.35
N ALA A 19 -18.91 23.44 -1.13
CA ALA A 19 -18.72 23.34 -2.57
C ALA A 19 -17.26 23.59 -2.99
N PHE A 20 -16.76 22.73 -3.89
CA PHE A 20 -15.44 22.84 -4.49
C PHE A 20 -15.53 22.69 -6.01
N ALA A 21 -14.84 23.56 -6.75
CA ALA A 21 -14.47 23.25 -8.11
C ALA A 21 -13.22 22.36 -8.07
N TYR A 22 -13.18 21.30 -8.87
CA TYR A 22 -12.01 20.45 -9.02
C TYR A 22 -11.50 20.51 -10.45
N ARG A 23 -10.18 20.39 -10.63
CA ARG A 23 -9.57 20.08 -11.91
C ARG A 23 -8.56 18.97 -11.76
N LEU A 24 -8.52 18.10 -12.76
CA LEU A 24 -7.62 16.98 -12.84
C LEU A 24 -6.72 17.13 -14.05
N PHE A 25 -5.43 16.90 -13.84
CA PHE A 25 -4.40 17.16 -14.83
C PHE A 25 -3.54 15.93 -15.10
N GLN A 26 -2.95 15.90 -16.30
CA GLN A 26 -1.78 15.09 -16.61
C GLN A 26 -0.60 15.96 -17.01
N ALA A 27 0.59 15.58 -16.55
CA ALA A 27 1.87 16.16 -17.00
C ALA A 27 2.89 15.06 -17.32
N GLY A 28 3.83 15.36 -18.21
CA GLY A 28 4.97 14.46 -18.45
C GLY A 28 5.98 15.02 -19.44
N GLY A 29 7.26 14.80 -19.17
CA GLY A 29 8.36 15.24 -20.02
C GLY A 29 8.45 16.77 -20.12
N HIS A 30 8.57 17.28 -21.35
CA HIS A 30 8.61 18.71 -21.68
C HIS A 30 7.27 19.24 -22.22
N GLN A 31 6.19 18.50 -22.04
CA GLN A 31 4.87 18.93 -22.50
C GLN A 31 4.13 19.70 -21.40
N PRO A 32 3.32 20.69 -21.78
CA PRO A 32 2.51 21.44 -20.82
C PRO A 32 1.49 20.55 -20.12
N ASP A 33 1.04 21.01 -18.98
CA ASP A 33 0.00 20.38 -18.19
C ASP A 33 -1.33 20.44 -18.97
N GLU A 34 -2.02 19.30 -19.02
CA GLU A 34 -3.29 19.15 -19.73
C GLU A 34 -4.39 18.81 -18.73
N VAL A 35 -5.51 19.55 -18.78
CA VAL A 35 -6.71 19.24 -18.01
C VAL A 35 -7.41 18.05 -18.65
N ILE A 36 -7.64 17.00 -17.87
CA ILE A 36 -8.28 15.75 -18.30
C ILE A 36 -9.76 15.74 -17.91
N ASP A 37 -10.09 16.30 -16.75
CA ASP A 37 -11.46 16.37 -16.22
C ASP A 37 -11.57 17.56 -15.26
N ASP A 38 -12.71 18.22 -15.24
CA ASP A 38 -13.02 19.30 -14.31
C ASP A 38 -14.52 19.35 -14.01
N GLY A 39 -14.86 19.87 -12.84
CA GLY A 39 -16.24 19.92 -12.40
C GLY A 39 -16.41 20.53 -11.03
N VAL A 40 -17.60 20.34 -10.47
CA VAL A 40 -17.96 20.83 -9.13
C VAL A 40 -18.45 19.66 -8.31
N ILE A 41 -17.93 19.53 -7.09
CA ILE A 41 -18.47 18.67 -6.06
C ILE A 41 -19.07 19.54 -4.96
N GLU A 42 -20.32 19.27 -4.61
CA GLU A 42 -21.05 20.03 -3.60
C GLU A 42 -21.76 19.09 -2.64
N ASN A 43 -21.62 19.38 -1.35
CA ASN A 43 -22.43 18.81 -0.30
C ASN A 43 -23.29 19.91 0.31
N SER A 44 -24.55 19.58 0.62
CA SER A 44 -25.46 20.52 1.28
C SER A 44 -24.86 21.04 2.58
N ARG A 45 -25.05 22.33 2.86
CA ARG A 45 -24.62 22.97 4.12
C ARG A 45 -25.24 22.34 5.36
N ASP A 46 -26.45 21.82 5.21
CA ASP A 46 -27.19 21.18 6.30
C ASP A 46 -26.88 19.68 6.44
N ALA A 47 -25.92 19.15 5.67
CA ALA A 47 -25.57 17.74 5.74
C ALA A 47 -24.77 17.44 7.01
N GLU A 48 -25.26 16.48 7.81
CA GLU A 48 -24.60 16.04 9.04
C GLU A 48 -23.25 15.33 8.80
N ALA A 49 -23.01 14.84 7.58
CA ALA A 49 -21.80 14.11 7.21
C ALA A 49 -21.18 14.65 5.90
N PRO A 50 -19.84 14.58 5.75
CA PRO A 50 -19.17 14.89 4.50
C PRO A 50 -19.66 14.01 3.34
N LEU A 51 -19.74 14.59 2.13
CA LEU A 51 -19.99 13.84 0.91
C LEU A 51 -18.67 13.22 0.46
N ALA A 52 -18.60 11.89 0.45
CA ALA A 52 -17.51 11.14 -0.15
C ALA A 52 -17.94 10.58 -1.50
N ALA A 53 -17.39 11.14 -2.59
CA ALA A 53 -17.74 10.74 -3.95
C ALA A 53 -16.51 10.60 -4.86
N ALA A 54 -16.62 9.71 -5.84
CA ALA A 54 -15.68 9.68 -6.96
C ALA A 54 -15.99 10.87 -7.87
N VAL A 55 -15.06 11.82 -7.98
CA VAL A 55 -15.24 13.00 -8.83
C VAL A 55 -14.77 12.73 -10.26
N ALA A 56 -13.79 11.85 -10.44
CA ALA A 56 -13.30 11.45 -11.75
C ALA A 56 -12.95 9.96 -11.75
N THR A 57 -13.28 9.26 -12.83
CA THR A 57 -12.82 7.88 -13.10
C THR A 57 -12.12 7.87 -14.46
N LEU A 58 -10.82 7.64 -14.45
CA LEU A 58 -9.97 7.65 -15.63
C LEU A 58 -9.50 6.24 -15.99
N SER A 59 -9.52 5.96 -17.28
CA SER A 59 -8.96 4.75 -17.87
C SER A 59 -7.46 4.91 -18.09
N LEU A 60 -6.68 3.99 -17.51
CA LEU A 60 -5.23 3.91 -17.63
C LEU A 60 -4.82 3.45 -19.04
N GLY A 61 -4.96 4.33 -20.01
CA GLY A 61 -4.43 4.16 -21.35
C GLY A 61 -5.21 4.80 -22.48
N SER A 62 -6.50 5.10 -22.31
CA SER A 62 -7.27 5.95 -23.23
C SER A 62 -7.23 7.40 -22.79
N ASP A 63 -7.45 7.65 -21.50
CA ASP A 63 -7.62 9.01 -20.97
C ASP A 63 -6.28 9.59 -20.50
N ILE A 64 -5.35 8.70 -20.14
CA ILE A 64 -4.05 9.05 -19.59
C ILE A 64 -2.94 8.58 -20.52
N GLY A 65 -2.09 9.52 -20.94
CA GLY A 65 -0.92 9.25 -21.76
C GLY A 65 0.10 8.33 -21.07
N GLN A 66 0.98 7.71 -21.86
CA GLN A 66 2.07 6.93 -21.28
C GLN A 66 3.05 7.83 -20.53
N ASN A 67 3.59 7.33 -19.41
CA ASN A 67 4.57 8.04 -18.57
C ASN A 67 4.12 9.42 -18.09
N ARG A 68 2.80 9.60 -17.91
CA ARG A 68 2.22 10.81 -17.32
C ARG A 68 2.07 10.68 -15.81
N ARG A 69 2.22 11.80 -15.13
CA ARG A 69 1.85 12.00 -13.73
C ARG A 69 0.46 12.63 -13.68
N LEU A 70 -0.38 12.12 -12.79
CA LEU A 70 -1.67 12.71 -12.45
C LEU A 70 -1.52 13.60 -11.23
N PHE A 71 -2.22 14.73 -11.23
CA PHE A 71 -2.36 15.61 -10.09
C PHE A 71 -3.69 16.35 -10.23
N TRP A 72 -4.23 16.80 -9.12
CA TRP A 72 -5.51 17.47 -9.06
C TRP A 72 -5.37 18.75 -8.24
N GLU A 73 -6.24 19.70 -8.52
CA GLU A 73 -6.43 20.90 -7.71
C GLU A 73 -7.90 21.00 -7.32
N VAL A 74 -8.15 21.65 -6.19
CA VAL A 74 -9.51 22.09 -5.82
C VAL A 74 -9.49 23.55 -5.40
N GLU A 75 -10.56 24.23 -5.75
CA GLU A 75 -10.82 25.61 -5.37
C GLU A 75 -12.11 25.65 -4.57
N ALA A 76 -12.03 26.19 -3.34
CA ALA A 76 -13.20 26.40 -2.50
C ALA A 76 -14.12 27.45 -3.14
N LEU A 77 -15.41 27.15 -3.27
CA LEU A 77 -16.40 28.06 -3.84
C LEU A 77 -17.17 28.85 -2.77
N GLY A 78 -16.89 28.61 -1.48
CA GLY A 78 -17.49 29.30 -0.35
C GLY A 78 -16.65 29.16 0.91
N ASP A 79 -16.89 30.06 1.87
CA ASP A 79 -16.10 30.18 3.11
C ASP A 79 -16.25 28.98 4.06
N ASP A 80 -17.30 28.19 3.89
CA ASP A 80 -17.62 27.00 4.67
C ASP A 80 -17.11 25.69 4.04
N ALA A 81 -16.34 25.79 2.96
CA ALA A 81 -15.83 24.64 2.23
C ALA A 81 -14.68 23.95 2.99
N VAL A 82 -14.83 22.66 3.27
CA VAL A 82 -13.81 21.83 3.95
C VAL A 82 -13.55 20.57 3.15
N LEU A 83 -12.28 20.36 2.78
CA LEU A 83 -11.79 19.10 2.22
C LEU A 83 -11.32 18.21 3.37
N HIS A 84 -12.02 17.11 3.61
CA HIS A 84 -11.72 16.16 4.68
C HIS A 84 -10.70 15.11 4.26
N ASP A 85 -10.82 14.62 3.02
CA ASP A 85 -9.93 13.58 2.48
C ASP A 85 -9.89 13.62 0.95
N ALA A 86 -8.79 13.13 0.37
CA ALA A 86 -8.61 12.98 -1.06
C ALA A 86 -7.78 11.74 -1.36
N VAL A 87 -8.38 10.79 -2.08
CA VAL A 87 -7.81 9.45 -2.26
C VAL A 87 -7.83 9.04 -3.73
N TRP A 88 -6.70 8.54 -4.19
CA TRP A 88 -6.61 7.78 -5.44
C TRP A 88 -6.96 6.32 -5.19
N SER A 89 -7.99 5.82 -5.87
CA SER A 89 -8.38 4.42 -5.81
C SER A 89 -8.13 3.73 -7.16
N LEU A 90 -7.86 2.43 -7.12
CA LEU A 90 -7.77 1.58 -8.30
C LEU A 90 -8.83 0.49 -8.17
N THR A 91 -9.45 0.13 -9.29
CA THR A 91 -10.29 -1.07 -9.36
C THR A 91 -9.36 -2.29 -9.38
N ALA A 92 -9.00 -2.80 -8.21
CA ALA A 92 -8.22 -4.03 -8.09
C ALA A 92 -9.14 -5.26 -8.25
N PRO A 93 -8.70 -6.34 -8.91
CA PRO A 93 -9.40 -7.61 -8.84
C PRO A 93 -9.51 -8.06 -7.37
N ARG A 94 -10.66 -8.61 -6.98
CA ARG A 94 -10.88 -9.12 -5.62
C ARG A 94 -9.89 -10.22 -5.24
N ASP A 95 -9.42 -10.97 -6.23
CA ASP A 95 -8.47 -12.06 -6.10
C ASP A 95 -7.07 -11.61 -6.54
N ALA A 96 -6.33 -10.99 -5.61
CA ALA A 96 -4.89 -10.85 -5.75
C ALA A 96 -4.24 -12.15 -5.26
N GLY A 97 -3.95 -13.07 -6.19
CA GLY A 97 -3.19 -14.30 -5.89
C GLY A 97 -1.72 -14.04 -5.57
N GLY A 98 -1.25 -12.79 -5.67
CA GLY A 98 0.12 -12.41 -5.39
C GLY A 98 0.40 -12.45 -3.90
N ARG A 99 1.12 -13.49 -3.46
CA ARG A 99 1.72 -13.54 -2.12
C ARG A 99 3.09 -12.87 -2.20
N MET A 100 3.27 -11.76 -1.50
CA MET A 100 4.58 -11.13 -1.37
C MET A 100 5.36 -11.87 -0.29
N ILE A 101 6.65 -12.15 -0.52
CA ILE A 101 7.54 -12.65 0.53
C ILE A 101 8.48 -11.53 0.93
N VAL A 102 8.46 -11.17 2.21
CA VAL A 102 9.39 -10.19 2.80
C VAL A 102 10.42 -10.95 3.60
N VAL A 103 11.68 -10.83 3.20
CA VAL A 103 12.78 -11.52 3.89
C VAL A 103 13.51 -10.54 4.80
N LEU A 104 13.48 -10.82 6.10
CA LEU A 104 14.17 -10.08 7.15
C LEU A 104 15.42 -10.86 7.57
N ARG A 105 16.60 -10.41 7.11
CA ARG A 105 17.88 -10.99 7.53
C ARG A 105 18.41 -10.25 8.74
N THR A 106 18.84 -10.99 9.76
CA THR A 106 19.35 -10.40 10.99
C THR A 106 20.54 -11.17 11.57
N PHE A 107 21.37 -10.44 12.33
CA PHE A 107 22.51 -10.92 13.11
C PHE A 107 22.67 -10.00 14.33
N GLY A 108 22.44 -10.53 15.53
CA GLY A 108 22.46 -9.81 16.79
C GLY A 108 21.29 -8.83 16.99
N ARG A 109 20.29 -8.81 16.11
CA ARG A 109 19.17 -7.85 16.14
C ARG A 109 17.79 -8.52 16.13
N GLY A 110 17.67 -9.66 16.81
CA GLY A 110 16.40 -10.39 16.88
C GLY A 110 15.28 -9.60 17.55
N GLU A 111 15.59 -8.81 18.58
CA GLU A 111 14.61 -7.95 19.26
C GLU A 111 14.03 -6.86 18.35
N ASP A 112 14.86 -6.25 17.50
CA ASP A 112 14.39 -5.25 16.53
C ASP A 112 13.41 -5.85 15.52
N VAL A 113 13.69 -7.08 15.06
CA VAL A 113 12.80 -7.82 14.15
C VAL A 113 11.48 -8.13 14.84
N ARG A 114 11.51 -8.56 16.11
CA ARG A 114 10.30 -8.81 16.90
C ARG A 114 9.48 -7.53 17.07
N ALA A 115 10.12 -6.42 17.46
CA ALA A 115 9.45 -5.14 17.63
C ALA A 115 8.81 -4.65 16.33
N LEU A 116 9.48 -4.84 15.18
CA LEU A 116 8.95 -4.51 13.86
C LEU A 116 7.68 -5.31 13.55
N LEU A 117 7.74 -6.64 13.70
CA LEU A 117 6.61 -7.53 13.39
C LEU A 117 5.44 -7.30 14.36
N ALA A 118 5.70 -7.14 15.66
CA ALA A 118 4.68 -6.77 16.63
C ALA A 118 4.02 -5.42 16.29
N GLY A 119 4.80 -4.46 15.78
CA GLY A 119 4.29 -3.18 15.29
C GLY A 119 3.33 -3.32 14.10
N PHE A 120 3.63 -4.21 13.16
CA PHE A 120 2.73 -4.51 12.04
C PHE A 120 1.43 -5.17 12.51
N GLU A 121 1.50 -6.16 13.41
CA GLU A 121 0.34 -6.80 14.01
C GLU A 121 -0.56 -5.77 14.73
N ALA A 122 0.03 -4.90 15.56
CA ALA A 122 -0.72 -3.85 16.25
C ALA A 122 -1.35 -2.83 15.29
N ALA A 123 -0.66 -2.47 14.21
CA ALA A 123 -1.20 -1.60 13.17
C ALA A 123 -2.35 -2.27 12.38
N SER A 124 -2.29 -3.58 12.18
CA SER A 124 -3.34 -4.35 11.51
C SER A 124 -4.70 -4.23 12.22
N ARG A 125 -4.69 -4.20 13.55
CA ARG A 125 -5.90 -4.08 14.38
C ARG A 125 -6.56 -2.71 14.28
N ARG A 126 -5.80 -1.68 13.92
CA ARG A 126 -6.28 -0.30 13.73
C ARG A 126 -6.82 -0.06 12.31
N SER A 127 -6.44 -0.88 11.33
CA SER A 127 -6.85 -0.72 9.93
C SER A 127 -7.16 -2.08 9.28
N PRO A 128 -8.45 -2.41 9.05
CA PRO A 128 -8.85 -3.64 8.38
C PRO A 128 -8.29 -3.79 6.96
N VAL A 129 -8.01 -2.67 6.28
CA VAL A 129 -7.37 -2.65 4.96
C VAL A 129 -5.91 -3.09 5.10
N TYR A 130 -5.18 -2.50 6.05
CA TYR A 130 -3.79 -2.85 6.30
C TYR A 130 -3.62 -4.31 6.75
N GLY A 131 -4.49 -4.80 7.63
CA GLY A 131 -4.48 -6.21 8.02
C GLY A 131 -4.76 -7.18 6.85
N ARG A 132 -5.59 -6.77 5.89
CA ARG A 132 -5.80 -7.54 4.65
C ARG A 132 -4.55 -7.59 3.78
N ILE A 133 -3.80 -6.48 3.71
CA ILE A 133 -2.51 -6.42 3.00
C ILE A 133 -1.51 -7.36 3.67
N LEU A 134 -1.36 -7.29 4.99
CA LEU A 134 -0.41 -8.12 5.75
C LEU A 134 -0.68 -9.62 5.60
N ARG A 135 -1.94 -10.06 5.54
CA ARG A 135 -2.29 -11.46 5.28
C ARG A 135 -1.86 -11.98 3.91
N ASN A 136 -1.62 -11.08 2.95
CA ASN A 136 -1.08 -11.45 1.64
C ASN A 136 0.45 -11.40 1.59
N ILE A 137 1.11 -11.21 2.75
CA ILE A 137 2.56 -11.15 2.90
C ILE A 137 3.03 -12.30 3.78
N ALA A 138 3.96 -13.11 3.29
CA ALA A 138 4.73 -14.03 4.09
C ALA A 138 6.03 -13.35 4.54
N PHE A 139 6.28 -13.31 5.85
CA PHE A 139 7.51 -12.79 6.42
C PHE A 139 8.44 -13.95 6.71
N LEU A 140 9.65 -13.91 6.15
CA LEU A 140 10.69 -14.89 6.38
C LEU A 140 11.81 -14.23 7.17
N VAL A 141 12.00 -14.61 8.43
CA VAL A 141 13.11 -14.14 9.25
C VAL A 141 14.25 -15.15 9.13
N LEU A 142 15.38 -14.71 8.60
CA LEU A 142 16.63 -15.47 8.65
C LEU A 142 17.52 -14.85 9.72
N ASP A 143 17.58 -15.51 10.88
CA ASP A 143 18.46 -15.11 11.97
C ASP A 143 19.73 -15.96 11.93
N THR A 144 20.86 -15.28 11.72
CA THR A 144 22.18 -15.92 11.67
C THR A 144 23.00 -15.71 12.94
N THR A 145 22.35 -15.21 14.00
CA THR A 145 22.94 -15.05 15.33
C THR A 145 23.24 -16.42 15.92
N PRO A 146 24.47 -16.68 16.41
CA PRO A 146 24.81 -17.94 17.04
C PRO A 146 23.89 -18.25 18.23
N GLY A 147 23.40 -19.48 18.31
CA GLY A 147 22.58 -19.96 19.43
C GLY A 147 21.10 -19.60 19.36
N VAL A 148 20.68 -18.80 18.38
CA VAL A 148 19.25 -18.52 18.15
C VAL A 148 18.58 -19.69 17.45
N THR A 149 17.35 -19.96 17.86
CA THR A 149 16.48 -21.02 17.35
C THR A 149 15.10 -20.46 17.00
N ALA A 150 14.25 -21.27 16.37
CA ALA A 150 12.86 -20.87 16.12
C ALA A 150 12.06 -20.67 17.42
N ALA A 151 12.44 -21.35 18.52
CA ALA A 151 11.79 -21.22 19.82
C ALA A 151 11.92 -19.80 20.39
N ASP A 152 13.01 -19.09 20.05
CA ASP A 152 13.23 -17.72 20.48
C ASP A 152 12.20 -16.75 19.88
N TYR A 153 11.40 -17.16 18.91
CA TYR A 153 10.41 -16.35 18.19
C TYR A 153 8.98 -16.92 18.28
N GLU A 154 8.70 -17.76 19.28
CA GLU A 154 7.38 -18.39 19.47
C GLU A 154 6.23 -17.38 19.61
N ASP A 155 6.52 -16.15 20.05
CA ASP A 155 5.56 -15.06 20.15
C ASP A 155 4.89 -14.72 18.81
N PHE A 156 5.54 -15.03 17.67
CA PHE A 156 4.98 -14.81 16.35
C PHE A 156 3.83 -15.74 15.99
N ALA A 157 3.75 -16.93 16.60
CA ALA A 157 2.65 -17.87 16.35
C ALA A 157 1.29 -17.29 16.79
N GLY A 158 1.29 -16.29 17.67
CA GLY A 158 0.09 -15.59 18.14
C GLY A 158 -0.35 -14.40 17.27
N PHE A 159 0.36 -14.08 16.18
CA PHE A 159 -0.03 -12.96 15.30
C PHE A 159 -1.07 -13.42 14.28
N GLU A 160 -2.27 -12.84 14.34
CA GLU A 160 -3.39 -13.24 13.48
C GLU A 160 -3.28 -12.66 12.06
N ALA A 161 -2.66 -11.49 11.91
CA ALA A 161 -2.56 -10.81 10.62
C ALA A 161 -1.25 -11.11 9.88
N LEU A 162 -0.30 -11.82 10.52
CA LEU A 162 1.04 -12.05 9.98
C LEU A 162 1.30 -13.55 9.78
N HIS A 163 1.85 -13.87 8.60
CA HIS A 163 2.41 -15.19 8.33
C HIS A 163 3.93 -15.11 8.45
N ALA A 164 4.47 -15.28 9.67
CA ALA A 164 5.90 -15.22 9.92
C ALA A 164 6.52 -16.62 10.06
N HIS A 165 7.63 -16.85 9.37
CA HIS A 165 8.44 -18.06 9.48
C HIS A 165 9.86 -17.68 9.86
N VAL A 166 10.41 -18.34 10.87
CA VAL A 166 11.77 -18.08 11.33
C VAL A 166 12.67 -19.25 11.00
N ILE A 167 13.83 -18.94 10.43
CA ILE A 167 14.89 -19.88 10.11
C ILE A 167 16.15 -19.43 10.85
N ALA A 168 16.67 -20.32 11.69
CA ALA A 168 18.03 -20.19 12.19
C ALA A 168 19.00 -20.67 11.09
N GLY A 169 19.95 -19.82 10.72
CA GLY A 169 20.87 -20.09 9.61
C GLY A 169 22.33 -19.86 9.97
N ALA A 170 23.22 -20.45 9.18
CA ALA A 170 24.64 -20.10 9.25
C ALA A 170 24.87 -18.71 8.66
N ASN A 171 25.74 -17.90 9.27
CA ASN A 171 26.16 -16.62 8.70
C ASN A 171 27.09 -16.87 7.50
N LEU A 172 26.54 -16.82 6.29
CA LEU A 172 27.26 -17.01 5.03
C LEU A 172 27.48 -15.71 4.26
N GLY A 173 27.31 -14.56 4.93
CA GLY A 173 27.31 -13.25 4.30
C GLY A 173 26.07 -13.01 3.42
N GLY A 174 26.02 -11.84 2.76
CA GLY A 174 24.82 -11.38 2.05
C GLY A 174 24.33 -12.32 0.94
N GLY A 175 25.24 -12.80 0.07
CA GLY A 175 24.90 -13.70 -1.04
C GLY A 175 24.58 -15.13 -0.60
N GLY A 176 25.32 -15.67 0.38
CA GLY A 176 25.09 -17.01 0.91
C GLY A 176 23.75 -17.12 1.63
N ASN A 177 23.38 -16.12 2.42
CA ASN A 177 22.09 -16.07 3.10
C ASN A 177 20.91 -16.02 2.12
N MET A 178 21.02 -15.27 1.01
CA MET A 178 19.99 -15.27 -0.03
C MET A 178 19.87 -16.61 -0.74
N SER A 179 20.99 -17.31 -0.94
CA SER A 179 20.99 -18.64 -1.54
C SER A 179 20.27 -19.65 -0.63
N GLN A 180 20.53 -19.61 0.69
CA GLN A 180 19.79 -20.40 1.68
C GLN A 180 18.27 -20.14 1.61
N ILE A 181 17.87 -18.88 1.52
CA ILE A 181 16.46 -18.49 1.42
C ILE A 181 15.82 -19.06 0.15
N LEU A 182 16.48 -18.92 -0.99
CA LEU A 182 15.96 -19.44 -2.26
C LEU A 182 15.84 -20.96 -2.25
N THR A 183 16.84 -21.69 -1.73
CA THR A 183 16.74 -23.16 -1.59
C THR A 183 15.57 -23.58 -0.69
N LEU A 184 15.31 -22.84 0.38
CA LEU A 184 14.20 -23.13 1.29
C LEU A 184 12.83 -22.83 0.66
N LEU A 185 12.75 -21.77 -0.15
CA LEU A 185 11.53 -21.45 -0.91
C LEU A 185 11.27 -22.47 -2.02
N GLU A 186 12.31 -22.93 -2.72
CA GLU A 186 12.20 -24.00 -3.75
C GLU A 186 11.69 -25.32 -3.16
N GLY A 187 12.09 -25.68 -1.94
CA GLY A 187 11.62 -26.90 -1.28
C GLY A 187 10.20 -26.84 -0.70
N ALA A 188 9.59 -25.64 -0.65
CA ALA A 188 8.26 -25.40 -0.08
C ALA A 188 7.17 -25.11 -1.12
N LEU A 189 7.56 -24.94 -2.40
CA LEU A 189 6.69 -24.82 -3.57
C LEU A 189 6.47 -26.18 -4.23
#